data_AF-A0A7J3W5L6-F1
#
_entry.id   AF-A0A7J3W5L6-F1
#
_cell.length_a   1.000
_cell.length_b   1.000
_cell.length_c   1.000
_cell.angle_alpha   90.00
_cell.angle_beta   90.00
_cell.angle_gamma   90.00
#
_symmetry.space_group_name_H-M   'P 1'
#
loop_
_entity.id
_entity.type
_entity.pdbx_description
1 polymer ?
#
loop_
_entity_poly.entity_id
_entity_poly.type
_entity_poly.pdbx_seq_one_letter_code
_entity_poly.pdbx_strand_id
1 'polypeptide(L)'
;MMYDLHIHSTFSSGESTLEEIVKTAKNFGYKGIGFISYPLKKEEEDFLKAEINRVSKEYNFEIYLGFEATNKIELKKLLNRRREFDLLLVRGGTNFMNRIAVENRGVDILTHPDYERKDCGINHVLARLAKENEVAIEINFREV
;
A
#
# COMPACT_ATOMS: atom_id res chain seq x y z
N MET A 1 1.08 10.92 -16.38
CA MET A 1 0.10 11.05 -15.27
C MET A 1 0.77 10.49 -14.03
N MET A 2 0.68 11.16 -12.88
CA MET A 2 1.43 10.82 -11.67
C MET A 2 0.51 10.26 -10.59
N TYR A 3 0.99 9.25 -9.87
CA TYR A 3 0.30 8.57 -8.78
C TYR A 3 1.24 8.44 -7.59
N ASP A 4 0.68 8.52 -6.39
CA ASP A 4 1.34 8.12 -5.15
C ASP A 4 0.55 6.94 -4.57
N LEU A 5 1.21 5.79 -4.40
CA LEU A 5 0.53 4.52 -4.11
C LEU A 5 0.64 4.08 -2.65
N HIS A 6 1.30 4.87 -1.79
CA HIS A 6 1.49 4.52 -0.39
C HIS A 6 1.13 5.68 0.54
N ILE A 7 -0.15 6.06 0.55
CA ILE A 7 -0.65 7.12 1.41
C ILE A 7 -1.49 6.57 2.56
N HIS A 8 -1.15 7.01 3.77
CA HIS A 8 -1.94 6.82 4.98
C HIS A 8 -2.71 8.10 5.35
N SER A 9 -3.95 7.94 5.85
CA SER A 9 -4.79 9.01 6.39
C SER A 9 -5.13 8.73 7.86
N THR A 10 -6.01 9.56 8.44
CA THR A 10 -6.64 9.34 9.76
C THR A 10 -7.34 8.00 9.93
N PHE A 11 -7.65 7.28 8.85
CA PHE A 11 -8.13 5.89 8.91
C PHE A 11 -7.05 4.86 9.26
N SER A 12 -5.79 5.29 9.34
CA SER A 12 -4.62 4.44 9.52
C SER A 12 -3.58 5.16 10.41
N SER A 13 -2.36 5.38 9.92
CA SER A 13 -1.26 6.02 10.65
C SER A 13 -1.01 7.49 10.25
N GLY A 14 -1.89 8.09 9.45
CA GLY A 14 -1.78 9.49 8.99
C GLY A 14 -2.60 10.46 9.83
N GLU A 15 -2.33 11.76 9.69
CA GLU A 15 -3.01 12.83 10.44
C GLU A 15 -4.04 13.58 9.59
N SER A 16 -3.90 13.53 8.27
CA SER A 16 -4.81 14.21 7.35
C SER A 16 -5.98 13.31 6.97
N THR A 17 -7.16 13.92 6.81
CA THR A 17 -8.33 13.26 6.24
C THR A 17 -8.11 12.91 4.76
N LEU A 18 -8.91 11.99 4.23
CA LEU A 18 -8.85 11.62 2.81
C LEU A 18 -9.10 12.83 1.89
N GLU A 19 -9.97 13.74 2.30
CA GLU A 19 -10.31 14.95 1.56
C GLU A 19 -9.14 15.95 1.49
N GLU A 20 -8.45 16.18 2.62
CA GLU A 20 -7.26 17.04 2.67
C GLU A 20 -6.12 16.48 1.81
N ILE A 21 -5.92 15.16 1.83
CA ILE A 21 -4.95 14.46 0.99
C ILE A 21 -5.29 14.67 -0.49
N VAL A 22 -6.54 14.44 -0.90
CA VAL A 22 -6.96 14.58 -2.30
C VAL A 22 -6.82 16.02 -2.79
N LYS A 23 -7.23 17.01 -1.99
CA LYS A 23 -7.02 18.43 -2.32
C LYS A 23 -5.55 18.75 -2.56
N THR A 24 -4.69 18.26 -1.67
CA THR A 24 -3.24 18.47 -1.76
C THR A 24 -2.64 17.78 -2.98
N ALA A 25 -2.98 16.50 -3.21
CA ALA A 25 -2.51 15.73 -4.35
C ALA A 25 -2.92 16.39 -5.69
N LYS A 26 -4.15 16.89 -5.79
CA LYS A 26 -4.61 17.65 -6.97
C LYS A 26 -3.81 18.92 -7.19
N ASN A 27 -3.50 19.68 -6.13
CA ASN A 27 -2.67 20.89 -6.24
C ASN A 27 -1.26 20.59 -6.76
N PHE A 28 -0.72 19.41 -6.45
CA PHE A 28 0.57 18.93 -6.99
C PHE A 28 0.47 18.26 -8.38
N GLY A 29 -0.74 18.17 -8.96
CA GLY A 29 -0.94 17.60 -10.29
C GLY A 29 -0.97 16.07 -10.36
N TYR A 30 -1.19 15.39 -9.24
CA TYR A 30 -1.46 13.94 -9.24
C TYR A 30 -2.81 13.65 -9.90
N LYS A 31 -2.92 12.47 -10.52
CA LYS A 31 -4.17 11.97 -11.12
C LYS A 31 -4.95 11.09 -10.16
N GLY A 32 -4.24 10.39 -9.28
CA GLY A 32 -4.83 9.51 -8.31
C GLY A 32 -3.86 9.12 -7.21
N ILE A 33 -4.39 8.42 -6.22
CA ILE A 33 -3.64 7.91 -5.07
C ILE A 33 -4.01 6.45 -4.76
N GLY A 34 -3.04 5.71 -4.22
CA GLY A 34 -3.27 4.48 -3.47
C GLY A 34 -3.49 4.83 -2.01
N PHE A 35 -4.72 4.67 -1.55
CA PHE A 35 -5.08 4.83 -0.15
C PHE A 35 -4.86 3.53 0.60
N ILE A 36 -3.88 3.51 1.50
CA ILE A 36 -3.41 2.29 2.17
C ILE A 36 -3.85 2.29 3.63
N SER A 37 -4.51 1.22 4.04
CA SER A 37 -4.87 0.95 5.44
C SER A 37 -4.19 -0.31 5.95
N TYR A 38 -4.11 -0.46 7.27
CA TYR A 38 -3.93 -1.78 7.86
C TYR A 38 -5.23 -2.59 7.79
N PRO A 39 -5.20 -3.92 7.98
CA PRO A 39 -6.41 -4.73 8.01
C PRO A 39 -7.44 -4.20 9.03
N LEU A 40 -8.63 -3.87 8.52
CA LEU A 40 -9.74 -3.31 9.30
C LEU A 40 -10.79 -4.38 9.63
N LYS A 41 -11.68 -4.07 10.57
CA LYS A 41 -12.94 -4.82 10.70
C LYS A 41 -13.86 -4.50 9.53
N LYS A 42 -14.86 -5.36 9.32
CA LYS A 42 -15.75 -5.24 8.16
C LYS A 42 -16.52 -3.93 8.15
N GLU A 43 -16.98 -3.48 9.32
CA GLU A 43 -17.75 -2.24 9.46
C GLU A 43 -16.90 -1.00 9.15
N GLU A 44 -15.64 -1.00 9.58
CA GLU A 44 -14.67 0.05 9.31
C GLU A 44 -14.29 0.09 7.81
N GLU A 45 -14.10 -1.08 7.20
CA GLU A 45 -13.85 -1.22 5.76
C GLU A 45 -15.03 -0.70 4.93
N ASP A 46 -16.26 -1.02 5.32
CA ASP A 46 -17.46 -0.57 4.61
C ASP A 46 -17.63 0.96 4.72
N PHE A 47 -17.35 1.54 5.89
CA PHE A 47 -17.33 2.99 6.07
C PHE A 47 -16.23 3.66 5.22
N LEU A 48 -15.02 3.10 5.21
CA LEU A 48 -13.92 3.59 4.39
C LEU A 48 -14.26 3.55 2.89
N LYS A 49 -14.87 2.46 2.42
CA LYS A 49 -15.32 2.34 1.02
C LYS A 49 -16.39 3.40 0.68
N ALA A 50 -17.30 3.70 1.60
CA ALA A 50 -18.28 4.77 1.40
C ALA A 50 -17.60 6.15 1.31
N GLU A 51 -16.61 6.42 2.17
CA GLU A 51 -15.87 7.68 2.19
C GLU A 51 -15.01 7.87 0.93
N ILE A 52 -14.30 6.83 0.48
CA ILE A 52 -13.56 6.83 -0.79
C ILE A 52 -14.50 7.16 -1.95
N ASN A 53 -15.67 6.52 -2.01
CA ASN A 53 -16.66 6.78 -3.06
C ASN A 53 -17.20 8.22 -3.02
N ARG A 54 -17.41 8.78 -1.83
CA ARG A 54 -17.83 10.18 -1.66
C ARG A 54 -16.77 11.13 -2.20
N VAL A 55 -15.54 11.02 -1.70
CA VAL A 55 -14.42 11.93 -2.04
C VAL A 55 -14.03 11.79 -3.50
N SER A 56 -13.94 10.57 -4.04
CA SER A 56 -13.60 10.34 -5.44
C SER A 56 -14.59 11.03 -6.40
N LYS A 57 -15.89 10.97 -6.11
CA LYS A 57 -16.93 11.65 -6.91
C LYS A 57 -16.92 13.16 -6.75
N GLU A 58 -16.83 13.66 -5.52
CA GLU A 58 -16.84 15.09 -5.21
C GLU A 58 -15.66 15.81 -5.89
N TYR A 59 -14.49 15.20 -5.89
CA TYR A 59 -13.27 15.79 -6.42
C TYR A 59 -12.91 15.30 -7.83
N ASN A 60 -13.69 14.39 -8.44
CA ASN A 60 -13.36 13.72 -9.69
C ASN A 60 -11.89 13.24 -9.71
N PHE A 61 -11.54 12.39 -8.74
CA PHE A 61 -10.18 11.97 -8.47
C PHE A 61 -10.09 10.45 -8.28
N GLU A 62 -9.04 9.82 -8.80
CA GLU A 62 -8.86 8.37 -8.72
C GLU A 62 -8.30 7.99 -7.34
N ILE A 63 -9.01 7.14 -6.60
CA ILE A 63 -8.59 6.65 -5.29
C ILE A 63 -8.69 5.13 -5.32
N TYR A 64 -7.56 4.45 -5.18
CA TYR A 64 -7.47 3.00 -5.13
C TYR A 64 -7.32 2.55 -3.68
N LEU A 65 -8.17 1.65 -3.22
CA LEU A 65 -8.10 1.11 -1.86
C LEU A 65 -7.08 -0.01 -1.80
N GLY A 66 -6.13 0.09 -0.88
CA GLY A 66 -5.17 -0.96 -0.59
C GLY A 66 -5.01 -1.27 0.88
N PHE A 67 -4.36 -2.40 1.13
CA PHE A 67 -4.00 -2.83 2.47
C PHE A 67 -2.52 -3.17 2.58
N GLU A 68 -1.90 -2.81 3.70
CA GLU A 68 -0.54 -3.22 4.04
C GLU A 68 -0.57 -4.36 5.06
N ALA A 69 -0.01 -5.51 4.70
CA ALA A 69 0.27 -6.58 5.65
C ALA A 69 1.59 -6.34 6.37
N THR A 70 1.56 -6.36 7.70
CA THR A 70 2.75 -6.17 8.54
C THR A 70 3.34 -7.50 9.04
N ASN A 71 2.59 -8.60 8.87
CA ASN A 71 3.00 -9.93 9.27
C ASN A 71 2.37 -11.01 8.38
N LYS A 72 2.88 -12.24 8.49
CA LYS A 72 2.43 -13.40 7.70
C LYS A 72 0.93 -13.71 7.86
N ILE A 73 0.37 -13.50 9.05
CA ILE A 73 -1.03 -13.84 9.34
C ILE A 73 -1.95 -12.88 8.59
N GLU A 74 -1.66 -11.58 8.64
CA GLU A 74 -2.35 -10.55 7.87
C GLU A 74 -2.23 -10.79 6.37
N LEU A 75 -1.01 -11.04 5.87
CA LEU A 75 -0.77 -11.34 4.47
C LEU A 75 -1.65 -12.52 4.00
N LYS A 76 -1.69 -13.62 4.76
CA LYS A 76 -2.54 -14.77 4.43
C LYS A 76 -4.02 -14.40 4.37
N LYS A 77 -4.51 -13.60 5.32
CA LYS A 77 -5.91 -13.13 5.34
C LYS A 77 -6.23 -12.27 4.12
N LEU A 78 -5.37 -11.30 3.80
CA LEU A 78 -5.55 -10.41 2.66
C LEU A 78 -5.49 -11.15 1.32
N LEU A 79 -4.58 -12.12 1.17
CA LEU A 79 -4.49 -12.96 -0.03
C LEU A 79 -5.77 -13.76 -0.29
N ASN A 80 -6.41 -14.29 0.77
CA ASN A 80 -7.67 -15.02 0.63
C ASN A 80 -8.81 -14.16 0.05
N ARG A 81 -8.71 -12.84 0.20
CA ARG A 81 -9.66 -11.86 -0.33
C ARG A 81 -9.02 -10.84 -1.27
N ARG A 82 -7.95 -11.22 -1.98
CA ARG A 82 -7.17 -10.31 -2.84
C ARG A 82 -8.03 -9.57 -3.87
N ARG A 83 -9.16 -10.15 -4.28
CA ARG A 83 -10.08 -9.57 -5.28
C ARG A 83 -11.02 -8.49 -4.73
N GLU A 84 -11.02 -8.23 -3.42
CA GLU A 84 -11.97 -7.29 -2.78
C GLU A 84 -11.46 -5.84 -2.68
N PHE A 85 -10.22 -5.60 -3.08
CA PHE A 85 -9.51 -4.31 -3.01
C PHE A 85 -8.46 -4.22 -4.12
N ASP A 86 -7.93 -3.02 -4.35
CA ASP A 86 -7.10 -2.71 -5.52
C ASP A 86 -5.63 -3.11 -5.31
N LEU A 87 -5.05 -2.75 -4.16
CA LEU A 87 -3.60 -2.91 -3.87
C LEU A 87 -3.32 -3.74 -2.61
N LEU A 88 -2.39 -4.67 -2.69
CA LEU A 88 -1.81 -5.41 -1.58
C LEU A 88 -0.33 -5.05 -1.41
N LEU A 89 -0.04 -4.36 -0.31
CA LEU A 89 1.31 -4.02 0.12
C LEU A 89 1.76 -5.00 1.20
N VAL A 90 3.06 -5.25 1.27
CA VAL A 90 3.67 -6.02 2.37
C VAL A 90 4.84 -5.24 2.92
N ARG A 91 4.78 -4.94 4.22
CA ARG A 91 5.89 -4.29 4.93
C ARG A 91 7.03 -5.27 5.14
N GLY A 92 8.20 -4.85 4.71
CA GLY A 92 9.46 -5.59 4.75
C GLY A 92 10.19 -5.51 6.09
N GLY A 93 11.52 -5.38 6.01
CA GLY A 93 12.43 -5.23 7.15
C GLY A 93 13.11 -6.51 7.63
N THR A 94 12.46 -7.66 7.47
CA THR A 94 13.10 -8.96 7.76
C THR A 94 13.36 -9.75 6.48
N ASN A 95 14.41 -10.57 6.48
CA ASN A 95 14.69 -11.48 5.34
C ASN A 95 13.48 -12.38 5.05
N PHE A 96 12.72 -12.74 6.08
CA PHE A 96 11.51 -13.53 5.96
C PHE A 96 10.38 -12.73 5.27
N MET A 97 10.04 -11.55 5.77
CA MET A 97 8.97 -10.72 5.21
C MET A 97 9.28 -10.26 3.78
N ASN A 98 10.50 -9.80 3.52
CA ASN A 98 10.93 -9.39 2.17
C ASN A 98 10.79 -10.55 1.17
N ARG A 99 11.15 -11.77 1.58
CA ARG A 99 11.07 -12.95 0.72
C ARG A 99 9.64 -13.37 0.43
N ILE A 100 8.77 -13.48 1.44
CA ILE A 100 7.39 -13.92 1.22
C ILE A 100 6.58 -12.91 0.41
N ALA A 101 6.95 -11.62 0.45
CA ALA A 101 6.35 -10.59 -0.38
C ALA A 101 6.65 -10.85 -1.86
N VAL A 102 7.94 -10.96 -2.22
CA VAL A 102 8.37 -11.10 -3.63
C VAL A 102 8.16 -12.49 -4.21
N GLU A 103 7.94 -13.52 -3.39
CA GLU A 103 7.58 -14.87 -3.84
C GLU A 103 6.09 -15.02 -4.20
N ASN A 104 5.24 -14.04 -3.86
CA ASN A 104 3.79 -14.18 -3.98
C ASN A 104 3.20 -13.20 -5.00
N ARG A 105 2.71 -13.73 -6.13
CA ARG A 105 2.06 -12.97 -7.22
C ARG A 105 0.78 -12.23 -6.83
N GLY A 106 0.23 -12.50 -5.64
CA GLY A 106 -0.91 -11.74 -5.12
C GLY A 106 -0.51 -10.43 -4.46
N VAL A 107 0.78 -10.23 -4.16
CA VAL A 107 1.33 -8.99 -3.60
C VAL A 107 1.69 -8.05 -4.75
N ASP A 108 1.34 -6.77 -4.64
CA ASP A 108 1.65 -5.79 -5.67
C ASP A 108 2.96 -5.04 -5.37
N ILE A 109 3.20 -4.71 -4.08
CA ILE A 109 4.33 -3.87 -3.68
C ILE A 109 4.95 -4.39 -2.37
N LEU A 110 6.27 -4.57 -2.35
CA LEU A 110 7.07 -4.70 -1.12
C LEU A 110 7.47 -3.31 -0.64
N THR A 111 7.01 -2.93 0.55
CA THR A 111 7.28 -1.63 1.19
C THR A 111 8.37 -1.75 2.26
N HIS A 112 9.13 -0.68 2.46
CA HIS A 112 10.22 -0.59 3.45
C HIS A 112 11.08 -1.87 3.59
N PRO A 113 11.71 -2.40 2.51
CA PRO A 113 12.52 -3.62 2.61
C PRO A 113 13.66 -3.48 3.61
N ASP A 114 14.13 -2.26 3.84
CA ASP A 114 15.18 -1.80 4.74
C ASP A 114 14.71 -1.45 6.16
N TYR A 115 13.40 -1.58 6.48
CA TYR A 115 12.85 -1.24 7.79
C TYR A 115 13.60 -1.92 8.96
N GLU A 116 14.13 -1.12 9.89
CA GLU A 116 14.95 -1.57 11.03
C GLU A 116 16.24 -2.33 10.63
N ARG A 117 16.71 -2.14 9.40
CA ARG A 117 17.96 -2.73 8.89
C ARG A 117 19.05 -1.66 8.71
N LYS A 118 20.28 -2.14 8.57
CA LYS A 118 21.44 -1.31 8.16
C LYS A 118 21.83 -1.51 6.69
N ASP A 119 21.16 -2.45 6.02
CA ASP A 119 21.32 -2.73 4.59
C ASP A 119 19.99 -2.43 3.87
N CYS A 120 19.99 -2.45 2.53
CA CYS A 120 18.80 -2.13 1.74
C CYS A 120 17.69 -3.20 1.77
N GLY A 121 17.86 -4.32 2.48
CA GLY A 121 16.88 -5.40 2.57
C GLY A 121 16.68 -6.24 1.31
N ILE A 122 17.28 -5.86 0.18
CA ILE A 122 17.14 -6.55 -1.11
C ILE A 122 18.49 -7.10 -1.57
N ASN A 123 18.51 -8.36 -1.99
CA ASN A 123 19.63 -8.95 -2.70
C ASN A 123 19.21 -9.35 -4.13
N HIS A 124 20.17 -9.80 -4.94
CA HIS A 124 19.94 -10.19 -6.34
C HIS A 124 18.89 -11.32 -6.50
N VAL A 125 18.74 -12.22 -5.52
CA VAL A 125 17.72 -13.28 -5.56
C VAL A 125 16.34 -12.69 -5.34
N LEU A 126 16.17 -11.80 -4.35
CA LEU A 126 14.89 -11.13 -4.08
C LEU A 126 14.49 -10.23 -5.25
N ALA A 127 15.43 -9.49 -5.84
CA ALA A 127 15.17 -8.69 -7.03
C ALA A 127 14.71 -9.53 -8.23
N ARG A 128 15.31 -10.73 -8.43
CA ARG A 128 14.87 -11.67 -9.46
C ARG A 128 13.45 -12.18 -9.21
N LEU A 129 13.15 -12.59 -7.97
CA LEU A 129 11.82 -13.07 -7.59
C LEU A 129 10.75 -11.98 -7.75
N ALA A 130 11.06 -10.74 -7.37
CA ALA A 130 10.18 -9.60 -7.53
C ALA A 130 9.81 -9.41 -9.01
N LYS A 131 10.81 -9.46 -9.91
CA LYS A 131 10.59 -9.41 -11.36
C LYS A 131 9.74 -10.59 -11.87
N GLU A 132 10.04 -11.82 -11.45
CA GLU A 132 9.35 -13.04 -11.91
C GLU A 132 7.89 -13.14 -11.44
N ASN A 133 7.56 -12.47 -10.34
CA ASN A 133 6.23 -12.45 -9.75
C ASN A 133 5.50 -11.10 -9.91
N GLU A 134 6.09 -10.16 -10.65
CA GLU A 134 5.51 -8.84 -10.92
C GLU A 134 5.23 -8.02 -9.65
N VAL A 135 6.09 -8.18 -8.64
CA VAL A 135 6.04 -7.44 -7.38
C VAL A 135 6.95 -6.20 -7.48
N ALA A 136 6.39 -5.02 -7.31
CA ALA A 136 7.16 -3.79 -7.24
C ALA A 136 7.94 -3.71 -5.91
N ILE A 137 9.10 -3.07 -5.94
CA ILE A 137 9.87 -2.73 -4.73
C ILE A 137 9.75 -1.22 -4.54
N GLU A 138 9.23 -0.82 -3.39
CA GLU A 138 9.07 0.58 -3.04
C GLU A 138 10.43 1.25 -2.77
N ILE A 139 10.54 2.51 -3.21
CA ILE A 139 11.54 3.45 -2.70
C ILE A 139 10.76 4.55 -1.96
N ASN A 140 10.75 4.49 -0.64
CA ASN A 140 9.99 5.42 0.19
C ASN A 140 10.82 6.69 0.46
N PHE A 141 10.24 7.87 0.21
CA PHE A 141 10.92 9.16 0.40
C PHE A 141 10.57 9.85 1.73
N ARG A 142 9.68 9.29 2.55
CA ARG A 142 9.31 9.87 3.85
C ARG A 142 10.43 9.73 4.88
N GLU A 143 11.19 8.65 4.78
CA GLU A 143 12.24 8.26 5.73
C GLU A 143 13.65 8.72 5.30
N VAL A 144 13.75 9.49 4.21
CA VAL A 144 15.00 10.01 3.61
C VAL A 144 15.29 11.42 4.09
#